data_AF-A0A845M9B9-F1
#
_entry.id   AF-A0A845M9B9-F1
#
_cell.length_a   1.000
_cell.length_b   1.000
_cell.length_c   1.000
_cell.angle_alpha   90.00
_cell.angle_beta   90.00
_cell.angle_gamma   90.00
#
_symmetry.space_group_name_H-M   'P 1'
#
loop_
_entity.id
_entity.type
_entity.pdbx_description
1 polymer ?
#
loop_
_entity_poly.entity_id
_entity_poly.type
_entity_poly.pdbx_seq_one_letter_code
_entity_poly.pdbx_strand_id
1 'polypeptide(L)' 'MQETAAAYYIGVSPSKLRTLGIPRKISGGNFLFDIRDLDAWADALDYEGDEGWEDTSEVDRAFGIAAE' A
#
# COMPACT_ATOMS: atom_id res chain seq x y z
N MET A 1 -4.63 -14.81 3.46
CA MET A 1 -5.63 -14.54 2.39
C MET A 1 -5.26 -15.31 1.14
N GLN A 2 -6.21 -15.96 0.43
CA GLN A 2 -5.90 -16.67 -0.83
C GLN A 2 -5.67 -15.69 -2.00
N GLU A 3 -4.97 -16.11 -3.05
CA GLU A 3 -4.60 -15.28 -4.23
C GLU A 3 -5.79 -14.49 -4.80
N THR A 4 -6.92 -15.15 -5.05
CA THR A 4 -8.13 -14.49 -5.56
C THR A 4 -8.62 -13.38 -4.63
N ALA A 5 -8.72 -13.65 -3.33
CA ALA A 5 -9.19 -12.67 -2.36
C ALA A 5 -8.21 -11.49 -2.21
N ALA A 6 -6.90 -11.77 -2.26
CA ALA A 6 -5.87 -10.73 -2.22
C ALA A 6 -5.92 -9.81 -3.45
N ALA A 7 -6.12 -10.39 -4.63
CA ALA A 7 -6.27 -9.65 -5.88
C ALA A 7 -7.50 -8.73 -5.83
N TYR A 8 -8.64 -9.24 -5.36
CA TYR A 8 -9.85 -8.42 -5.15
C TYR A 8 -9.64 -7.32 -4.10
N TYR A 9 -8.90 -7.59 -3.02
CA TYR A 9 -8.65 -6.61 -1.96
C TYR A 9 -7.91 -5.37 -2.47
N ILE A 10 -6.85 -5.55 -3.25
CA ILE A 10 -6.06 -4.43 -3.82
C ILE A 10 -6.56 -3.97 -5.20
N GLY A 11 -7.68 -4.53 -5.70
CA GLY A 11 -8.30 -4.11 -6.96
C GLY A 11 -7.53 -4.49 -8.23
N VAL A 12 -6.71 -5.54 -8.20
CA VAL A 12 -5.94 -6.00 -9.38
C VAL A 12 -6.38 -7.39 -9.85
N SER A 13 -5.94 -7.79 -11.04
CA SER A 13 -6.15 -9.16 -11.53
C SER A 13 -5.17 -10.15 -10.86
N PRO A 14 -5.52 -11.44 -10.71
CA PRO A 14 -4.62 -12.45 -10.12
C PRO A 14 -3.28 -12.55 -10.85
N SER A 15 -3.31 -12.44 -12.18
CA SER A 15 -2.09 -12.41 -13.01
C SER A 15 -1.21 -11.22 -12.67
N LYS A 16 -1.80 -10.03 -12.44
CA LYS A 16 -1.06 -8.84 -12.02
C LYS A 16 -0.49 -9.01 -10.62
N LEU A 17 -1.26 -9.53 -9.66
CA LEU A 17 -0.80 -9.81 -8.29
C LEU A 17 0.48 -10.65 -8.27
N ARG A 18 0.58 -11.64 -9.14
CA ARG A 18 1.78 -12.50 -9.28
C ARG A 18 3.02 -11.75 -9.80
N THR A 19 2.82 -10.69 -10.58
CA THR A 19 3.92 -9.85 -11.10
C THR A 19 4.37 -8.77 -10.12
N LEU A 20 3.54 -8.43 -9.11
CA LEU A 20 3.85 -7.37 -8.15
C LEU A 20 4.95 -7.76 -7.15
N GLY A 21 5.26 -9.05 -7.01
CA GLY A 21 6.33 -9.52 -6.12
C GLY A 21 6.02 -9.37 -4.63
N ILE A 22 4.76 -9.17 -4.26
CA ILE A 22 4.32 -9.03 -2.85
C ILE A 22 4.71 -10.30 -2.06
N PRO A 23 5.23 -10.17 -0.84
CA PRO A 23 5.57 -11.31 0.02
C PRO A 23 4.39 -12.28 0.16
N ARG A 24 4.68 -13.57 0.01
CA ARG A 24 3.70 -14.65 0.13
C ARG A 24 4.17 -15.68 1.12
N LYS A 25 3.28 -16.10 2.01
CA LYS A 25 3.49 -17.19 2.97
C LYS A 25 3.13 -18.51 2.32
N ILE A 26 3.92 -19.54 2.58
CA ILE A 26 3.70 -20.90 2.04
C ILE A 26 3.16 -21.77 3.18
N SER A 27 2.00 -22.38 2.98
CA SER A 27 1.40 -23.32 3.92
C SER A 27 0.91 -24.56 3.19
N GLY A 28 1.66 -25.67 3.30
CA GLY A 28 1.25 -26.96 2.77
C GLY A 28 0.98 -26.99 1.26
N GLY A 29 1.70 -26.18 0.48
CA GLY A 29 1.51 -26.04 -0.96
C GLY A 29 0.59 -24.89 -1.40
N ASN A 30 -0.12 -24.27 -0.45
CA ASN A 30 -0.91 -23.06 -0.72
C ASN A 30 -0.07 -21.80 -0.49
N PHE A 31 -0.29 -20.80 -1.35
CA PHE A 31 0.23 -19.45 -1.17
C PHE A 31 -0.81 -18.58 -0.49
N LEU A 32 -0.41 -17.96 0.61
CA LEU A 32 -1.24 -17.05 1.39
C LEU A 32 -0.60 -15.68 1.44
N PHE A 33 -1.41 -14.65 1.21
CA PHE A 33 -1.04 -13.25 1.35
C PHE A 33 -1.46 -12.76 2.73
N ASP A 34 -0.61 -12.00 3.40
CA ASP A 34 -0.96 -11.30 4.63
C ASP A 34 -1.67 -9.98 4.26
N ILE A 35 -2.66 -9.60 5.06
CA ILE A 35 -3.34 -8.33 4.84
C ILE A 35 -2.38 -7.16 5.07
N ARG A 36 -1.45 -7.27 6.03
CA ARG A 36 -0.48 -6.21 6.34
C ARG A 36 0.52 -6.02 5.21
N ASP A 37 0.93 -7.10 4.55
CA ASP A 37 1.83 -7.04 3.40
C ASP A 37 1.14 -6.38 2.19
N LEU A 38 -0.16 -6.66 1.98
CA LEU A 38 -0.96 -6.02 0.93
C LEU A 38 -1.17 -4.53 1.20
N ASP A 39 -1.45 -4.18 2.46
CA ASP A 39 -1.67 -2.81 2.91
C ASP A 39 -0.38 -1.99 2.78
N ALA A 40 0.75 -2.51 3.27
CA ALA A 40 2.05 -1.87 3.12
C ALA A 40 2.46 -1.68 1.65
N TRP A 41 2.07 -2.59 0.76
CA TRP A 41 2.29 -2.41 -0.68
C TRP A 41 1.43 -1.27 -1.25
N ALA A 42 0.17 -1.17 -0.83
CA ALA A 42 -0.74 -0.11 -1.28
C ALA A 42 -0.36 1.27 -0.72
N ASP A 43 0.09 1.33 0.54
CA ASP A 43 0.56 2.54 1.21
C ASP A 43 1.85 3.09 0.57
N ALA A 44 2.69 2.21 0.03
CA ALA A 44 3.88 2.59 -0.71
C ALA A 44 3.60 3.10 -2.14
N LEU A 45 2.35 3.04 -2.62
CA LEU A 45 1.99 3.60 -3.92
C LEU A 45 1.75 5.10 -3.79
N ASP A 46 2.31 5.82 -4.74
CA ASP A 46 2.02 7.23 -4.94
C ASP A 46 0.56 7.41 -5.42
N TYR A 47 -0.11 8.45 -4.94
CA TYR A 47 -1.42 8.81 -5.47
C TYR A 47 -1.27 9.45 -6.85
N GLU A 48 -2.17 9.14 -7.77
CA GLU A 48 -2.18 9.84 -9.06
C GLU A 48 -2.43 11.34 -8.83
N GLY A 49 -1.45 12.16 -9.18
CA GLY A 49 -1.47 13.61 -8.94
C GLY A 49 -0.81 14.08 -7.65
N ASP A 50 -0.12 13.18 -6.92
CA ASP A 50 0.80 13.55 -5.84
C ASP A 50 2.10 14.12 -6.44
N GLU A 51 2.02 15.31 -7.04
CA GLU A 51 3.20 16.09 -7.43
C GLU A 51 3.88 16.73 -6.20
N GLY A 52 3.86 16.02 -5.08
CA GLY A 52 4.40 16.44 -3.79
C GLY A 52 3.38 17.23 -2.98
N TRP A 53 2.88 16.61 -1.91
CA TRP A 53 2.66 17.32 -0.64
C TRP A 53 4.00 17.82 -0.04
N GLU A 54 4.91 18.35 -0.87
CA GLU A 54 6.09 19.08 -0.44
C GLU A 54 5.64 20.50 -0.06
N ASP A 55 5.00 20.63 1.10
CA ASP A 55 5.24 21.70 2.09
C ASP A 55 4.21 21.56 3.24
N THR A 56 4.38 20.60 4.15
CA THR A 56 3.57 20.60 5.38
C THR A 56 3.86 21.83 6.25
N SER A 57 4.93 22.58 5.96
CA SER A 57 5.29 23.81 6.68
C SER A 57 4.24 24.92 6.53
N GLU A 58 3.47 24.94 5.43
CA GLU A 58 2.33 25.85 5.28
C GLU A 58 1.17 25.50 6.23
N VAL A 59 0.89 24.21 6.43
CA VAL A 59 -0.16 23.73 7.34
C VAL A 59 0.28 23.92 8.80
N ASP A 60 1.53 23.61 9.13
CA ASP A 60 2.11 23.87 10.46
C ASP A 60 2.08 25.37 10.82
N ARG A 61 2.35 26.26 9.85
CA ARG A 61 2.20 27.72 10.03
C ARG A 61 0.75 28.15 10.19
N ALA A 62 -0.19 27.56 9.43
CA ALA A 62 -1.62 27.89 9.52
C ALA A 62 -2.24 27.47 10.86
N PHE A 63 -1.77 26.36 11.44
CA PHE A 63 -2.23 25.87 12.74
C PHE A 63 -1.39 26.39 13.93
N GLY A 64 -0.37 27.21 13.68
CA GLY A 64 0.43 27.85 14.72
C GLY A 64 1.29 26.86 15.52
N ILE A 65 1.57 25.67 14.98
CA ILE A 65 2.48 24.67 15.56
C ILE A 65 3.90 24.97 15.05
N ALA A 66 4.32 26.24 15.11
CA ALA A 66 5.73 26.57 15.06
C ALA A 66 6.28 26.36 16.47
N ALA A 67 7.03 25.29 16.66
CA ALA A 67 7.76 25.05 17.90
C ALA A 67 8.86 26.12 18.04
N GLU A 68 8.66 26.98 19.05
CA GLU A 68 9.58 27.95 19.68
C GLU A 68 10.06 29.15 18.85
#